data_AF-A0A3B9D3X3-F1
#
_entry.id   AF-A0A3B9D3X3-F1
#
_cell.length_a   1.000
_cell.length_b   1.000
_cell.length_c   1.000
_cell.angle_alpha   90.00
_cell.angle_beta   90.00
_cell.angle_gamma   90.00
#
_symmetry.space_group_name_H-M   'P 1'
#
loop_
_entity.id
_entity.type
_entity.pdbx_description
1 polymer ?
#
loop_
_entity_poly.entity_id
_entity_poly.type
_entity_poly.pdbx_seq_one_letter_code
_entity_poly.pdbx_strand_id
1 'polypeptide(L)'
;MESTRASLILRLQNADDVAAWDEFSAIYAPVVYRVAIARGLQAADAENLVQEVMLSVARSVDQWLERTNRGSFRAMLLRISRNAAVDILTRR
;
A
#
# COMPACT_ATOMS: atom_id res chain seq x y z
N MET A 1 0.22 16.10 -12.43
CA MET A 1 -0.10 14.67 -12.26
C MET A 1 -0.14 14.20 -10.79
N GLU A 2 -0.16 15.12 -9.81
CA GLU A 2 -0.36 14.82 -8.38
C GLU A 2 -1.84 14.89 -7.96
N SER A 3 -2.63 15.81 -8.55
CA SER A 3 -4.04 15.99 -8.22
C SER A 3 -4.88 14.72 -8.38
N THR A 4 -4.68 13.95 -9.46
CA THR A 4 -5.44 12.71 -9.73
C THR A 4 -5.20 11.63 -8.66
N ARG A 5 -3.98 11.55 -8.13
CA ARG A 5 -3.67 10.61 -7.06
C ARG A 5 -4.25 11.08 -5.74
N ALA A 6 -4.22 12.37 -5.43
CA ALA A 6 -4.85 12.90 -4.24
C ALA A 6 -6.37 12.63 -4.22
N SER A 7 -7.07 12.82 -5.34
CA SER A 7 -8.49 12.49 -5.45
C SER A 7 -8.77 10.99 -5.31
N LEU A 8 -7.89 10.13 -5.86
CA LEU A 8 -8.00 8.68 -5.67
C LEU A 8 -7.85 8.30 -4.19
N ILE A 9 -6.83 8.83 -3.50
CA ILE A 9 -6.59 8.51 -2.09
C ILE A 9 -7.74 8.96 -1.19
N LEU A 10 -8.36 10.11 -1.46
CA LEU A 10 -9.54 10.57 -0.72
C LEU A 10 -10.75 9.62 -0.88
N ARG A 11 -10.91 9.00 -2.05
CA ARG A 11 -11.99 8.03 -2.30
C ARG A 11 -11.81 6.72 -1.53
N LEU A 12 -10.58 6.38 -1.13
CA LEU A 12 -10.29 5.18 -0.34
C LEU A 12 -10.91 5.21 1.07
N GLN A 13 -11.38 6.36 1.55
CA GLN A 13 -12.13 6.43 2.81
C GLN A 13 -13.48 5.72 2.73
N ASN A 14 -14.02 5.57 1.52
CA ASN A 14 -15.20 4.78 1.29
C ASN A 14 -14.78 3.33 1.00
N ALA A 15 -14.94 2.44 1.97
CA ALA A 15 -14.67 1.02 1.80
C ALA A 15 -15.55 0.37 0.70
N ASP A 16 -16.72 0.93 0.42
CA ASP A 16 -17.64 0.45 -0.61
C ASP A 16 -17.32 0.99 -2.02
N ASP A 17 -16.36 1.93 -2.16
CA ASP A 17 -15.90 2.41 -3.47
C ASP A 17 -14.92 1.40 -4.11
N VAL A 18 -15.47 0.28 -4.58
CA VAL A 18 -14.72 -0.80 -5.22
C VAL A 18 -13.88 -0.29 -6.39
N ALA A 19 -14.38 0.67 -7.17
CA ALA A 19 -13.65 1.23 -8.31
C ALA A 19 -12.39 1.99 -7.87
N ALA A 20 -12.44 2.74 -6.77
CA ALA A 20 -11.27 3.38 -6.20
C ALA A 20 -10.25 2.34 -5.68
N TRP A 21 -10.73 1.27 -5.03
CA TRP A 21 -9.88 0.19 -4.55
C TRP A 21 -9.21 -0.61 -5.68
N ASP A 22 -9.92 -0.84 -6.79
CA ASP A 22 -9.38 -1.49 -7.98
C ASP A 22 -8.33 -0.62 -8.67
N GLU A 23 -8.60 0.67 -8.86
CA GLU A 23 -7.65 1.61 -9.44
C GLU A 23 -6.39 1.73 -8.57
N PHE A 24 -6.58 1.84 -7.25
CA PHE A 24 -5.49 1.85 -6.29
C PHE A 24 -4.63 0.58 -6.38
N SER A 25 -5.27 -0.59 -6.38
CA SER A 25 -4.60 -1.89 -6.48
C SER A 25 -3.82 -2.01 -7.79
N ALA A 26 -4.42 -1.61 -8.92
CA ALA A 26 -3.77 -1.65 -10.23
C ALA A 26 -2.50 -0.78 -10.28
N ILE A 27 -2.50 0.37 -9.60
CA ILE A 27 -1.34 1.28 -9.58
C ILE A 27 -0.25 0.76 -8.64
N TYR A 28 -0.61 0.32 -7.43
CA TYR A 28 0.35 0.13 -6.36
C TYR A 28 0.75 -1.33 -6.13
N ALA A 29 -0.08 -2.32 -6.46
CA ALA A 29 0.27 -3.74 -6.30
C ALA A 29 1.53 -4.12 -7.09
N PRO A 30 1.68 -3.73 -8.37
CA PRO A 30 2.89 -4.05 -9.13
C PRO A 30 4.15 -3.38 -8.56
N VAL A 31 4.00 -2.21 -7.91
CA VAL A 31 5.11 -1.52 -7.26
C VAL A 31 5.57 -2.30 -6.04
N VAL A 32 4.64 -2.71 -5.17
CA VAL A 32 4.95 -3.49 -3.97
C VAL A 32 5.55 -4.84 -4.35
N TYR A 33 4.98 -5.52 -5.34
CA TYR A 33 5.50 -6.79 -5.85
C TYR A 33 6.94 -6.68 -6.33
N ARG A 34 7.24 -5.71 -7.22
CA ARG A 34 8.63 -5.50 -7.71
C ARG A 34 9.60 -5.21 -6.58
N VAL A 35 9.15 -4.47 -5.57
CA VAL A 35 9.93 -4.13 -4.38
C VAL A 35 10.21 -5.36 -3.51
N ALA A 36 9.31 -6.35 -3.49
CA ALA A 36 9.47 -7.64 -2.82
C ALA A 36 10.51 -8.51 -3.56
N ILE A 37 10.34 -8.67 -4.87
CA ILE A 37 11.25 -9.45 -5.71
C ILE A 37 12.66 -8.87 -5.68
N ALA A 38 12.80 -7.54 -5.75
CA ALA A 38 14.10 -6.86 -5.64
C ALA A 38 14.80 -7.08 -4.28
N ARG A 39 14.06 -7.53 -3.25
CA ARG A 39 14.58 -7.91 -1.94
C ARG A 39 14.84 -9.41 -1.78
N GLY A 40 14.69 -10.19 -2.85
CA GLY A 40 14.95 -11.62 -2.85
C GLY A 40 13.80 -12.48 -2.31
N LEU A 41 12.59 -11.92 -2.16
CA LEU A 41 11.42 -12.74 -1.84
C LEU A 41 11.06 -13.61 -3.06
N GLN A 42 10.67 -14.86 -2.80
CA GLN A 42 10.04 -15.70 -3.83
C GLN A 42 8.67 -15.15 -4.20
N ALA A 43 8.16 -15.56 -5.38
CA ALA A 43 6.89 -15.08 -5.91
C ALA A 43 5.72 -15.23 -4.93
N ALA A 44 5.60 -16.38 -4.25
CA ALA A 44 4.53 -16.62 -3.28
C ALA A 44 4.59 -15.64 -2.08
N ASP A 45 5.79 -15.40 -1.54
CA ASP A 45 5.97 -14.45 -0.44
C ASP A 45 5.73 -13.00 -0.92
N ALA A 46 6.07 -12.69 -2.18
CA ALA A 46 5.82 -11.40 -2.78
C ALA A 46 4.32 -11.13 -2.98
N GLU A 47 3.55 -12.13 -3.41
CA GLU A 47 2.09 -12.05 -3.50
C GLU A 47 1.45 -11.87 -2.13
N ASN A 48 1.89 -12.64 -1.12
CA ASN A 48 1.42 -12.46 0.26
C ASN A 48 1.73 -11.05 0.78
N LEU A 49 2.94 -10.55 0.54
CA LEU A 49 3.34 -9.19 0.92
C LEU A 49 2.42 -8.14 0.29
N VAL A 50 2.09 -8.29 -1.00
CA VAL A 50 1.17 -7.37 -1.67
C VAL A 50 -0.17 -7.31 -0.95
N GLN A 51 -0.76 -8.47 -0.63
CA GLN A 51 -2.03 -8.53 0.09
C GLN A 51 -1.95 -7.86 1.47
N GLU A 52 -0.91 -8.16 2.25
CA GLU A 52 -0.69 -7.58 3.57
C GLU A 52 -0.53 -6.05 3.53
N VAL A 53 0.18 -5.54 2.52
CA VAL A 53 0.36 -4.10 2.32
C VAL A 53 -0.97 -3.44 1.96
N MET A 54 -1.76 -4.03 1.05
CA MET A 54 -3.07 -3.46 0.69
C MET A 54 -4.03 -3.44 1.88
N LEU A 55 -4.11 -4.53 2.64
CA LEU A 55 -4.92 -4.58 3.86
C LEU A 55 -4.44 -3.56 4.91
N SER A 56 -3.13 -3.37 5.03
CA SER A 56 -2.58 -2.39 5.98
C SER A 56 -2.85 -0.95 5.55
N VAL A 57 -2.87 -0.67 4.25
CA VAL A 57 -3.32 0.63 3.73
C VAL A 57 -4.81 0.82 4.03
N ALA A 58 -5.66 -0.16 3.74
CA ALA A 58 -7.10 -0.08 4.05
C ALA A 58 -7.37 0.23 5.52
N ARG A 59 -6.61 -0.37 6.44
CA ARG A 59 -6.74 -0.11 7.88
C ARG A 59 -6.20 1.24 8.36
N SER A 60 -5.32 1.89 7.59
CA SER A 60 -4.59 3.09 8.05
C SER A 60 -4.87 4.36 7.24
N VAL A 61 -5.49 4.24 6.06
CA VAL A 61 -5.70 5.36 5.14
C VAL A 61 -6.57 6.46 5.74
N ASP A 62 -7.63 6.11 6.46
CA ASP A 62 -8.53 7.08 7.12
C ASP A 62 -7.78 7.88 8.17
N GLN A 63 -7.15 7.19 9.13
CA GLN A 63 -6.36 7.84 10.16
C GLN A 63 -5.22 8.68 9.56
N TRP A 64 -4.60 8.22 8.47
CA TRP A 64 -3.59 9.01 7.79
C TRP A 64 -4.16 10.28 7.17
N LEU A 65 -5.36 10.22 6.56
CA LEU A 65 -6.08 11.36 5.99
C LEU A 65 -6.65 12.33 7.02
N GLU A 66 -6.73 11.96 8.29
CA GLU A 66 -7.11 12.88 9.37
C GLU A 66 -5.92 13.69 9.92
N ARG A 67 -4.68 13.24 9.67
CA ARG A 67 -3.48 13.90 10.20
C ARG A 67 -3.18 15.19 9.45
N THR A 68 -3.00 16.28 10.20
CA THR A 68 -2.64 17.61 9.71
C THR A 68 -1.21 17.69 9.18
N ASN A 69 -0.26 16.98 9.80
CA ASN A 69 1.14 16.91 9.33
C ASN A 69 1.46 15.52 8.73
N ARG A 70 0.61 15.07 7.80
CA ARG A 70 0.86 13.83 7.07
C ARG A 70 1.92 14.07 5.99
N GLY A 71 2.96 13.22 5.97
CA GLY A 71 3.91 13.16 4.86
C GLY A 71 3.24 12.70 3.56
N SER A 72 3.98 12.38 2.50
CA SER A 72 3.36 11.92 1.25
C SER A 72 2.76 10.50 1.38
N PHE A 73 1.68 10.24 0.64
CA PHE A 73 1.06 8.91 0.58
C PHE A 73 2.07 7.84 0.13
N ARG A 74 2.93 8.18 -0.83
CA ARG A 74 4.00 7.30 -1.29
C ARG A 74 4.99 6.95 -0.17
N ALA A 75 5.34 7.91 0.69
CA ALA A 75 6.22 7.64 1.84
C ALA A 75 5.54 6.72 2.86
N MET A 76 4.24 6.89 3.10
CA MET A 76 3.46 5.95 3.93
C MET A 76 3.46 4.54 3.33
N LEU A 77 3.14 4.40 2.04
CA LEU A 77 3.10 3.11 1.36
C LEU A 77 4.45 2.38 1.40
N LEU A 78 5.54 3.10 1.14
CA LEU A 78 6.89 2.53 1.22
C LEU A 78 7.24 2.07 2.65
N ARG A 79 6.80 2.81 3.67
CA ARG A 79 6.98 2.43 5.08
C ARG A 79 6.22 1.14 5.40
N ILE A 80 4.95 1.05 5.02
CA ILE A 80 4.12 -0.15 5.21
C ILE A 80 4.77 -1.34 4.48
N SER A 81 5.15 -1.17 3.22
CA SER A 81 5.80 -2.21 2.41
C SER A 81 7.10 -2.70 3.03
N ARG A 82 7.94 -1.79 3.54
CA ARG A 82 9.19 -2.15 4.21
C ARG A 82 8.94 -2.91 5.51
N ASN A 83 7.99 -2.46 6.32
CA ASN A 83 7.69 -3.09 7.60
C ASN A 83 7.15 -4.52 7.40
N ALA A 84 6.21 -4.71 6.46
CA ALA A 84 5.68 -6.02 6.15
C ALA A 84 6.75 -6.95 5.53
N ALA A 85 7.63 -6.44 4.66
CA ALA A 85 8.73 -7.24 4.12
C ALA A 85 9.73 -7.70 5.20
N VAL A 86 10.05 -6.84 6.18
CA VAL A 86 10.90 -7.20 7.32
C VAL A 86 10.23 -8.28 8.16
N ASP A 87 8.93 -8.13 8.46
CA ASP A 87 8.17 -9.10 9.25
C ASP A 87 8.20 -10.50 8.62
N ILE A 88 7.97 -10.61 7.31
CA ILE A 88 8.08 -11.88 6.56
C ILE A 88 9.49 -12.49 6.67
N LEU A 89 10.53 -11.68 6.55
CA LEU A 89 11.92 -12.15 6.63
C LEU A 89 12.33 -12.56 8.05
N THR A 90 11.73 -11.95 9.08
CA THR A 90 12.02 -12.25 10.50
C THR A 90 11.19 -13.39 11.09
N ARG A 91 10.11 -13.81 10.40
CA ARG A 91 9.25 -14.94 10.79
C ARG A 91 9.72 -16.29 10.23
N ARG A 92 10.89 -16.33 9.59
CA ARG A 92 11.61 -17.56 9.21
C ARG A 92 12.61 -17.95 10.29
#